data_AF-A0A5Q0LAB8-F1
#
_entry.id   AF-A0A5Q0LAB8-F1
#
_cell.length_a   1.000
_cell.length_b   1.000
_cell.length_c   1.000
_cell.angle_alpha   90.00
_cell.angle_beta   90.00
_cell.angle_gamma   90.00
#
_symmetry.space_group_name_H-M   'P 1'
#
loop_
_entity.id
_entity.type
_entity.pdbx_description
1 polymer ?
#
loop_
_entity_poly.entity_id
_entity_poly.type
_entity_poly.pdbx_seq_one_letter_code
_entity_poly.pdbx_strand_id
1 'polypeptide(L)'
;MTSAKDERRPAGELEASVMAALWAADAPLTPGGVQTRLGAGLARTTVTTILSRLHEKGIAGRERQGRGFAYFPVQDPHGLTARRMHTELDRDEDRETALARFVAQLSPDDERLLRGLLEPDGHPAPDGHPAPDGPSALDGHPAVDGHPAPDGRPASGGRPERGRGE
;
A
#
# COMPACT_ATOMS: atom_id res chain seq x y z
N MET A 1 -10.31 -1.55 40.42
CA MET A 1 -9.07 -0.87 40.00
C MET A 1 -9.21 -0.49 38.53
N THR A 2 -9.50 0.80 38.31
CA THR A 2 -9.27 1.64 37.11
C THR A 2 -9.27 1.00 35.71
N SER A 3 -10.41 1.10 35.03
CA SER A 3 -10.49 1.05 33.56
C SER A 3 -11.25 2.29 33.07
N ALA A 4 -10.55 3.42 33.07
CA ALA A 4 -11.06 4.70 32.57
C ALA A 4 -9.88 5.48 31.96
N LYS A 5 -9.42 5.03 30.79
CA LYS A 5 -8.56 5.82 29.92
C LYS A 5 -8.72 5.40 28.46
N ASP A 6 -9.98 5.19 28.05
CA ASP A 6 -10.40 5.03 26.65
C ASP A 6 -10.96 6.36 26.12
N GLU A 7 -10.36 7.48 26.52
CA GLU A 7 -10.73 8.79 25.98
C GLU A 7 -9.78 9.16 24.85
N ARG A 8 -10.22 8.81 23.64
CA ARG A 8 -9.95 9.52 22.38
C ARG A 8 -8.53 10.04 22.27
N ARG A 9 -7.58 9.16 21.94
CA ARG A 9 -6.33 9.62 21.32
C ARG A 9 -6.71 10.52 20.14
N PRO A 10 -6.23 11.78 20.07
CA PRO A 10 -6.45 12.60 18.89
C PRO A 10 -5.98 11.83 17.65
N ALA A 11 -6.68 11.98 16.53
CA ALA A 11 -6.44 11.16 15.34
C ALA A 11 -4.95 11.12 14.93
N GLY A 12 -4.22 12.21 15.16
CA GLY A 12 -2.77 12.30 14.92
C GLY A 12 -1.92 11.41 15.84
N GLU A 13 -2.23 11.29 17.12
CA GLU A 13 -1.49 10.41 18.04
C GLU A 13 -1.65 8.94 17.69
N LEU A 14 -2.85 8.55 17.21
CA LEU A 14 -3.11 7.19 16.80
C LEU A 14 -2.43 6.85 15.46
N GLU A 15 -2.43 7.78 14.50
CA GLU A 15 -1.66 7.66 13.26
C GLU A 15 -0.16 7.50 13.56
N ALA A 16 0.39 8.33 14.45
CA ALA A 16 1.79 8.24 14.87
C ALA A 16 2.11 6.90 15.53
N SER A 17 1.22 6.40 16.40
CA SER A 17 1.40 5.11 17.07
C SER A 17 1.36 3.93 16.08
N VAL A 18 0.47 3.98 15.09
CA VAL A 18 0.38 2.97 14.02
C VAL A 18 1.64 3.00 13.16
N MET A 19 2.12 4.18 12.76
CA MET A 19 3.37 4.31 12.00
C MET A 19 4.58 3.81 12.79
N ALA A 20 4.68 4.13 14.08
CA ALA A 20 5.73 3.60 14.95
C ALA A 20 5.71 2.07 15.01
N ALA A 21 4.53 1.44 15.08
CA ALA A 21 4.39 0.00 15.05
C ALA A 21 4.82 -0.62 13.71
N LEU A 22 4.58 0.08 12.59
CA LEU A 22 5.01 -0.33 11.24
C LEU A 22 6.52 -0.17 11.06
N TRP A 23 7.13 0.92 11.56
CA TRP A 23 8.59 1.11 11.49
C TRP A 23 9.36 0.14 12.38
N ALA A 24 8.81 -0.24 13.54
CA ALA A 24 9.42 -1.22 14.43
C ALA A 24 9.26 -2.67 13.93
N ALA A 25 8.68 -2.89 12.75
CA ALA A 25 8.45 -4.22 12.20
C ALA A 25 9.37 -4.47 11.01
N ASP A 26 10.11 -5.58 11.07
CA ASP A 26 10.99 -6.04 9.98
C ASP A 26 10.20 -6.64 8.80
N ALA A 27 8.87 -6.72 8.90
CA ALA A 27 8.00 -7.28 7.87
C ALA A 27 6.63 -6.58 7.83
N PRO A 28 5.93 -6.60 6.68
CA PRO A 28 4.59 -6.03 6.54
C PRO A 28 3.60 -6.60 7.57
N LEU A 29 2.84 -5.71 8.23
CA LEU A 29 1.91 -6.08 9.29
C LEU A 29 0.45 -6.05 8.82
N THR A 30 -0.30 -7.09 9.13
CA THR A 30 -1.76 -7.04 9.00
C THR A 30 -2.36 -6.08 10.04
N PRO A 31 -3.61 -5.60 9.86
CA PRO A 31 -4.32 -4.85 10.89
C PRO A 31 -4.35 -5.54 12.26
N GLY A 32 -4.23 -6.87 12.28
CA GLY A 32 -4.09 -7.64 13.51
C GLY A 32 -2.74 -7.56 14.15
N GLY A 33 -1.68 -7.69 13.35
CA GLY A 33 -0.31 -7.52 13.85
C GLY A 33 -0.10 -6.12 14.44
N VAL A 34 -0.64 -5.11 13.78
CA VAL A 34 -0.62 -3.72 14.26
C VAL A 34 -1.42 -3.58 15.57
N GLN A 35 -2.64 -4.12 15.64
CA GLN A 35 -3.46 -4.11 16.86
C GLN A 35 -2.77 -4.78 18.06
N THR A 36 -2.16 -5.94 17.84
CA THR A 36 -1.42 -6.67 18.88
C THR A 36 -0.25 -5.84 19.42
N ARG A 37 0.47 -5.12 18.56
CA ARG A 37 1.59 -4.25 18.96
C ARG A 37 1.14 -2.97 19.69
N LEU A 38 -0.03 -2.43 19.37
CA LEU A 38 -0.61 -1.24 20.02
C LEU A 38 -1.28 -1.52 21.37
N GLY A 39 -1.53 -2.80 21.69
CA GLY A 39 -2.17 -3.24 22.93
C GLY A 39 -3.70 -3.36 22.84
N ALA A 40 -4.27 -4.15 23.76
CA ALA A 40 -5.66 -4.67 23.74
C ALA A 40 -6.79 -3.62 23.90
N GLY A 41 -6.47 -2.33 23.96
CA GLY A 41 -7.47 -1.26 24.09
C GLY A 41 -8.09 -0.79 22.77
N LEU A 42 -7.48 -1.10 21.62
CA LEU A 42 -7.94 -0.57 20.34
C LEU A 42 -8.78 -1.57 19.56
N ALA A 43 -9.94 -1.14 19.05
CA ALA A 43 -10.75 -1.95 18.15
C ALA A 43 -10.03 -2.19 16.81
N ARG A 44 -10.14 -3.41 16.29
CA ARG A 44 -9.50 -3.81 15.02
C ARG A 44 -9.97 -2.96 13.84
N THR A 45 -11.25 -2.61 13.81
CA THR A 45 -11.84 -1.75 12.78
C THR A 45 -11.21 -0.36 12.78
N THR A 46 -10.88 0.19 13.95
CA THR A 46 -10.16 1.47 14.07
C THR A 46 -8.77 1.38 13.45
N VAL A 47 -8.03 0.30 13.72
CA VAL A 47 -6.71 0.06 13.09
C VAL A 47 -6.85 -0.02 11.57
N THR A 48 -7.83 -0.79 11.09
CA THR A 48 -8.09 -0.92 9.64
C THR A 48 -8.39 0.45 9.02
N THR A 49 -9.24 1.27 9.62
CA THR A 49 -9.58 2.60 9.10
C THR A 49 -8.37 3.53 9.08
N ILE A 50 -7.54 3.51 10.13
CA ILE A 50 -6.31 4.32 10.18
C ILE A 50 -5.34 3.87 9.09
N LEU A 51 -5.12 2.56 8.93
CA LEU A 51 -4.24 2.01 7.90
C LEU A 51 -4.72 2.36 6.49
N SER A 52 -6.02 2.27 6.21
CA SER A 52 -6.60 2.70 4.93
C SER A 52 -6.36 4.19 4.68
N ARG A 53 -6.55 5.05 5.68
CA ARG A 53 -6.28 6.50 5.55
C ARG A 53 -4.79 6.78 5.34
N LEU A 54 -3.89 6.08 6.03
CA LEU A 54 -2.44 6.21 5.82
C LEU A 54 -2.02 5.73 4.42
N HIS A 55 -2.73 4.74 3.87
CA HIS A 55 -2.52 4.27 2.51
C HIS A 55 -3.04 5.24 1.46
N GLU A 56 -4.24 5.80 1.64
CA GLU A 56 -4.77 6.88 0.79
C GLU A 56 -3.86 8.11 0.81
N LYS A 57 -3.29 8.42 1.99
CA LYS A 57 -2.26 9.46 2.16
C LYS A 57 -0.90 9.04 1.58
N GLY A 58 -0.70 7.82 1.09
CA GLY A 58 0.56 7.32 0.51
C GLY A 58 1.73 7.27 1.50
N ILE A 59 1.45 7.19 2.80
CA ILE A 59 2.47 7.09 3.88
C ILE A 59 2.71 5.62 4.24
N ALA A 60 1.68 4.78 4.08
CA ALA A 60 1.75 3.33 4.21
C ALA A 60 1.45 2.64 2.88
N GLY A 61 2.26 1.65 2.54
CA GLY A 61 2.04 0.74 1.44
C GLY A 61 1.18 -0.43 1.91
N ARG A 62 0.58 -1.14 0.97
CA ARG A 62 -0.11 -2.40 1.27
C ARG A 62 0.21 -3.44 0.21
N GLU A 63 0.34 -4.69 0.66
CA GLU A 63 0.48 -5.86 -0.18
C GLU A 63 -0.61 -6.89 0.16
N ARG A 64 -0.94 -7.75 -0.79
CA ARG A 64 -1.92 -8.81 -0.58
C ARG A 64 -1.29 -9.94 0.23
N GLN A 65 -1.86 -10.24 1.38
CA GLN A 65 -1.44 -11.35 2.24
C GLN A 65 -2.65 -12.25 2.55
N GLY A 66 -2.74 -13.37 1.85
CA GLY A 66 -3.86 -14.31 1.95
C GLY A 66 -5.21 -13.66 1.58
N ARG A 67 -6.13 -13.61 2.55
CA ARG A 67 -7.47 -13.00 2.41
C ARG A 67 -7.52 -11.50 2.75
N GLY A 68 -6.40 -10.90 3.15
CA GLY A 68 -6.33 -9.52 3.59
C GLY A 68 -5.16 -8.76 3.00
N PHE A 69 -4.89 -7.60 3.59
CA PHE A 69 -3.73 -6.76 3.26
C PHE A 69 -2.79 -6.68 4.45
N ALA A 70 -1.49 -6.77 4.17
CA ALA A 70 -0.43 -6.39 5.09
C ALA A 70 0.08 -5.01 4.69
N TYR A 71 0.42 -4.18 5.67
CA TYR A 71 0.84 -2.80 5.50
C TYR A 71 2.30 -2.64 5.89
N PHE A 72 3.01 -1.79 5.17
CA PHE A 72 4.41 -1.48 5.41
C PHE A 72 4.62 0.03 5.31
N PRO A 73 5.60 0.59 6.03
CA PRO A 73 5.91 2.01 5.89
C PRO A 73 6.50 2.28 4.50
N VAL A 74 5.91 3.20 3.73
CA VAL A 74 6.44 3.62 2.41
C VAL A 74 7.43 4.78 2.57
N GLN A 75 7.42 5.44 3.72
CA GLN A 75 8.30 6.55 4.05
C GLN A 75 8.99 6.25 5.38
N ASP A 76 10.31 6.27 5.37
CA ASP A 76 11.12 6.47 6.56
C ASP A 76 10.77 7.86 7.19
N PRO A 77 10.98 8.12 8.50
CA PRO A 77 10.70 9.42 9.10
C PRO A 77 11.22 10.63 8.31
N HIS A 78 12.33 10.48 7.59
CA HIS A 78 12.87 11.49 6.67
C HIS A 78 11.97 11.75 5.45
N GLY A 79 11.31 10.72 4.91
CA GLY A 79 10.35 10.83 3.82
C GLY A 79 9.09 11.61 4.21
N LEU A 80 8.59 11.43 5.44
CA LEU A 80 7.44 12.21 5.93
C LEU A 80 7.77 13.72 5.95
N THR A 81 9.00 14.08 6.33
CA THR A 81 9.50 15.46 6.29
C THR A 81 9.56 15.98 4.85
N ALA A 82 10.15 15.23 3.92
CA ALA A 82 10.21 15.59 2.51
C ALA A 82 8.82 15.79 1.90
N ARG A 83 7.85 14.93 2.24
CA ARG A 83 6.47 15.05 1.77
C ARG A 83 5.75 16.28 2.33
N ARG A 84 5.99 16.64 3.58
CA ARG A 84 5.48 17.90 4.15
C ARG A 84 6.05 19.10 3.40
N MET A 85 7.36 19.13 3.17
CA MET A 85 8.01 20.19 2.36
C MET A 85 7.38 20.29 0.97
N HIS A 86 7.16 19.16 0.29
CA HIS A 86 6.50 19.14 -1.02
C HIS A 86 5.05 19.63 -0.97
N THR A 87 4.29 19.23 0.05
CA THR A 87 2.87 19.60 0.16
C THR A 87 2.71 21.09 0.44
N GLU A 88 3.57 21.70 1.27
CA GLU A 88 3.53 23.15 1.49
C GLU A 88 3.93 23.92 0.23
N LEU A 89 4.92 23.40 -0.51
CA LEU A 89 5.36 24.02 -1.75
C LEU A 89 4.32 23.95 -2.88
N ASP A 90 3.48 22.90 -2.90
CA ASP A 90 2.39 22.70 -3.88
C ASP A 90 1.16 23.57 -3.59
N ARG A 91 1.01 24.05 -2.35
CA ARG A 91 -0.08 24.96 -1.95
C ARG A 91 0.18 26.41 -2.32
N ASP A 92 1.43 26.77 -2.59
CA ASP A 92 1.80 28.12 -2.98
C ASP A 92 1.65 28.28 -4.50
N GLU A 93 0.89 29.29 -4.92
CA GLU A 93 0.67 29.59 -6.34
C GLU A 93 1.97 30.10 -7.00
N ASP A 94 2.91 30.65 -6.21
CA ASP A 94 4.22 31.12 -6.66
C ASP A 94 5.35 30.24 -6.10
N ARG A 95 5.42 29.03 -6.66
CA ARG A 95 6.40 28.00 -6.30
C ARG A 95 7.85 28.48 -6.43
N GLU A 96 8.14 29.30 -7.42
CA GLU A 96 9.47 29.84 -7.68
C GLU A 96 9.92 30.78 -6.54
N THR A 97 9.03 31.68 -6.11
CA THR A 97 9.30 32.59 -4.98
C THR A 97 9.46 31.83 -3.68
N ALA A 98 8.62 30.82 -3.41
CA ALA A 98 8.73 29.99 -2.21
C ALA A 98 10.08 29.24 -2.15
N LEU A 99 10.52 28.64 -3.26
CA LEU A 99 11.83 27.98 -3.35
C LEU A 99 12.99 28.98 -3.18
N ALA A 100 12.93 30.15 -3.82
CA ALA A 100 13.96 31.17 -3.68
C ALA A 100 14.11 31.65 -2.22
N ARG A 101 12.98 31.84 -1.53
CA ARG A 101 12.97 32.22 -0.10
C ARG A 101 13.45 31.09 0.81
N PHE A 102 13.13 29.84 0.49
CA PHE A 102 13.62 28.67 1.22
C PHE A 102 15.13 28.53 1.11
N VAL A 103 15.68 28.59 -0.11
CA VAL A 103 17.14 28.51 -0.35
C VAL A 103 17.87 29.66 0.34
N ALA A 104 17.32 30.87 0.33
CA ALA A 104 17.90 32.02 1.03
C ALA A 104 17.92 31.91 2.57
N GLN A 105 17.14 30.98 3.15
CA GLN A 105 17.08 30.73 4.59
C GLN A 105 17.90 29.50 5.02
N LEU A 106 18.50 28.76 4.08
CA LEU A 106 19.33 27.60 4.41
C LEU A 106 20.62 28.03 5.12
N SER A 107 21.11 27.16 5.99
CA SER A 107 22.45 27.32 6.53
C SER A 107 23.50 27.04 5.45
N PRO A 108 24.74 27.55 5.59
CA PRO A 108 25.82 27.25 4.65
C PRO A 108 26.12 25.75 4.51
N ASP A 109 25.89 24.96 5.57
CA ASP A 109 26.03 23.51 5.57
C ASP A 109 24.91 22.82 4.78
N ASP A 110 23.66 23.23 4.99
CA ASP A 110 22.51 22.68 4.27
C ASP A 110 22.53 23.06 2.78
N GLU A 111 23.00 24.26 2.44
CA GLU A 111 23.15 24.69 1.04
C GLU A 111 24.16 23.80 0.29
N ARG A 112 25.30 23.50 0.92
CA ARG A 112 26.32 22.59 0.36
C ARG A 112 25.78 21.18 0.19
N LEU A 113 25.05 20.69 1.19
CA LEU A 113 24.43 19.37 1.17
C LEU A 113 23.37 19.27 0.07
N LEU A 114 22.48 20.27 -0.03
CA LEU A 114 21.45 20.32 -1.06
C LEU A 114 22.06 20.40 -2.46
N ARG A 115 23.12 21.20 -2.65
CA ARG A 115 23.84 21.28 -3.92
C ARG A 115 24.43 19.93 -4.33
N GLY A 116 25.09 19.23 -3.41
CA GLY A 116 25.65 17.89 -3.67
C GLY A 116 24.59 16.84 -4.02
N LEU A 117 23.39 16.92 -3.43
CA LEU A 117 22.27 16.02 -3.73
C LEU A 117 21.58 16.33 -5.08
N LEU A 118 21.69 17.56 -5.58
CA LEU A 118 21.14 17.99 -6.87
C LEU A 118 22.11 17.75 -8.03
N GLU A 119 23.38 17.44 -7.74
CA GLU A 119 24.34 17.03 -8.77
C GLU A 119 24.00 15.62 -9.28
N PRO A 120 24.11 15.39 -10.60
CA PRO A 120 23.61 14.17 -11.27
C PRO A 120 24.30 12.87 -10.82
N ASP A 121 25.45 12.96 -10.14
CA ASP A 121 26.21 11.81 -9.61
C ASP A 121 25.98 11.56 -8.11
N GLY A 122 25.13 12.36 -7.44
CA GLY A 122 24.97 12.42 -5.98
C GLY A 122 23.84 11.58 -5.37
N HIS A 123 23.43 10.46 -5.98
CA HIS A 123 22.41 9.58 -5.40
C HIS A 123 23.07 8.43 -4.61
N PRO A 124 23.20 8.50 -3.26
CA PRO A 124 23.24 7.26 -2.50
C PRO A 124 21.88 6.62 -2.71
N ALA A 125 21.85 5.55 -3.52
CA ALA A 125 20.67 4.71 -3.65
C ALA A 125 20.15 4.39 -2.23
N PRO A 126 18.85 4.55 -1.96
CA PRO A 126 18.31 4.12 -0.68
C PRO A 126 18.62 2.64 -0.51
N ASP A 127 19.46 2.33 0.47
CA ASP A 127 19.78 0.96 0.85
C ASP A 127 18.49 0.19 1.10
N GLY A 128 18.29 -0.87 0.32
CA GLY A 128 17.34 -1.93 0.63
C GLY A 128 15.94 -1.77 0.04
N HIS A 129 15.81 -1.94 -1.28
CA HIS A 129 14.81 -2.85 -1.85
C HIS A 129 15.40 -3.43 -3.13
N PRO A 130 15.78 -4.73 -3.19
CA PRO A 130 15.94 -5.36 -4.48
C PRO A 130 14.57 -5.29 -5.17
N ALA A 131 14.54 -4.74 -6.38
CA ALA A 131 13.40 -4.90 -7.27
C ALA A 131 13.07 -6.40 -7.30
N PRO A 132 11.80 -6.83 -7.16
CA PRO A 132 11.50 -8.23 -7.36
C PRO A 132 11.89 -8.56 -8.79
N ASP A 133 12.90 -9.41 -8.92
CA ASP A 133 13.27 -10.04 -10.19
C ASP A 133 11.97 -10.53 -10.84
N GLY A 134 11.74 -10.03 -12.06
CA GLY A 134 10.59 -10.45 -12.86
C GLY A 134 10.55 -11.98 -12.94
N PRO A 135 9.36 -12.60 -13.00
CA PRO A 135 9.27 -14.04 -12.97
C PRO A 135 10.01 -14.63 -14.18
N SER A 136 11.17 -15.22 -13.92
CA SER A 136 11.83 -16.11 -14.86
C SER A 136 10.87 -17.25 -15.18
N ALA A 137 10.69 -17.42 -16.49
CA ALA A 137 10.17 -18.63 -17.10
C ALA A 137 10.93 -19.89 -16.64
N LEU A 138 10.38 -21.05 -17.03
CA LEU A 138 10.77 -22.46 -16.79
C LEU A 138 9.81 -23.11 -15.79
N ASP A 139 9.11 -24.21 -16.03
CA ASP A 139 9.06 -25.27 -17.06
C ASP A 139 7.59 -25.80 -17.01
N GLY A 140 6.89 -26.11 -18.11
CA GLY A 140 7.07 -27.35 -18.88
C GLY A 140 6.01 -28.41 -18.52
N HIS A 141 4.85 -28.40 -19.17
CA HIS A 141 3.97 -29.59 -19.29
C HIS A 141 3.35 -29.68 -20.70
N PRO A 142 3.29 -30.89 -21.28
CA PRO A 142 3.23 -31.09 -22.73
C PRO A 142 1.81 -31.01 -23.31
N ALA A 143 1.75 -30.67 -24.59
CA ALA A 143 0.56 -30.77 -25.43
C ALA A 143 0.07 -32.23 -25.49
N VAL A 144 -1.24 -32.43 -25.27
CA VAL A 144 -1.92 -33.67 -25.63
C VAL A 144 -2.74 -33.39 -26.90
N ASP A 145 -2.29 -33.97 -28.00
CA ASP A 145 -3.10 -34.16 -29.20
C ASP A 145 -4.03 -35.37 -28.98
N GLY A 146 -5.27 -35.27 -29.47
CA GLY A 146 -6.09 -36.46 -29.73
C GLY A 146 -7.58 -36.28 -29.50
N HIS A 147 -8.30 -35.75 -30.49
CA HIS A 147 -9.71 -36.09 -30.70
C HIS A 147 -9.79 -37.55 -31.21
N PRO A 148 -10.88 -38.28 -30.93
CA PRO A 148 -11.82 -38.48 -32.04
C PRO A 148 -13.30 -38.53 -31.63
N ALA A 149 -14.15 -38.11 -32.57
CA ALA A 149 -15.57 -38.44 -32.62
C ALA A 149 -15.78 -39.95 -32.86
N PRO A 150 -17.01 -40.45 -32.64
CA PRO A 150 -17.63 -41.13 -33.76
C PRO A 150 -19.11 -40.76 -34.03
N ASP A 151 -19.42 -40.90 -35.33
CA ASP A 151 -20.66 -40.75 -36.06
C ASP A 151 -21.84 -41.65 -35.64
N GLY A 152 -23.06 -41.07 -35.76
CA GLY A 152 -24.29 -41.69 -36.31
C GLY A 152 -24.99 -42.77 -35.45
N ARG A 153 -26.31 -42.91 -35.39
CA ARG A 153 -27.43 -42.55 -36.29
C ARG A 153 -28.77 -43.00 -35.57
N PRO A 154 -29.98 -43.10 -36.18
CA PRO A 154 -31.07 -42.11 -36.06
C PRO A 154 -32.44 -42.64 -35.55
N ALA A 155 -33.40 -41.70 -35.50
CA ALA A 155 -34.84 -41.78 -35.86
C ALA A 155 -35.90 -42.46 -34.95
N SER A 156 -36.86 -41.64 -34.52
CA SER A 156 -38.34 -41.79 -34.58
C SER A 156 -38.93 -41.00 -33.40
N GLY A 157 -39.99 -40.21 -33.47
CA GLY A 157 -41.11 -40.07 -34.40
C GLY A 157 -42.33 -39.66 -33.53
N GLY A 158 -43.16 -38.73 -33.99
CA GLY A 158 -44.53 -38.56 -33.45
C GLY A 158 -44.87 -37.25 -32.72
N ARG A 159 -45.47 -36.33 -33.47
CA ARG A 159 -46.49 -35.27 -33.14
C ARG A 159 -47.53 -35.66 -32.04
N PRO A 160 -48.50 -34.78 -31.68
CA PRO A 160 -48.50 -33.33 -31.48
C PRO A 160 -49.22 -32.91 -30.16
N GLU A 161 -49.19 -31.63 -29.83
CA GLU A 161 -50.00 -31.02 -28.76
C GLU A 161 -51.50 -31.01 -29.10
N ARG A 162 -52.33 -31.39 -28.12
CA ARG A 162 -53.78 -31.17 -28.11
C ARG A 162 -54.14 -30.42 -26.83
N GLY A 163 -54.89 -29.33 -26.97
CA GLY A 163 -55.49 -28.62 -25.85
C GLY A 163 -56.72 -29.31 -25.26
N ARG A 164 -57.00 -28.97 -23.99
CA ARG A 164 -58.27 -28.94 -23.23
C ARG A 164 -57.88 -28.29 -21.88
N GLY A 165 -58.52 -27.25 -21.34
CA GLY A 165 -59.93 -26.92 -21.41
C GLY A 165 -60.68 -27.73 -20.36
N GLU A 166 -60.68 -27.22 -19.13
CA GLU A 166 -61.78 -27.28 -18.13
C GLU A 166 -61.53 -26.23 -17.04
#